data_AF-A0A3Q7E7Y2-F1
#
_entry.id   AF-A0A3Q7E7Y2-F1
#
_cell.length_a   1.000
_cell.length_b   1.000
_cell.length_c   1.000
_cell.angle_alpha   90.00
_cell.angle_beta   90.00
_cell.angle_gamma   90.00
#
_symmetry.space_group_name_H-M   'P 1'
#
loop_
_entity.id
_entity.type
_entity.pdbx_description
1 polymer ?
#
loop_
_entity_poly.entity_id
_entity_poly.type
_entity_poly.pdbx_seq_one_letter_code
_entity_poly.pdbx_strand_id
1 'polypeptide(L)'
;MGCVKLVFFMLLKLDLLEFKNMFTVNPNASDYCYDYTDQRMQSYPRTLFWNKSTDCCSWDGIHCDETTGQVVELDLRCSQLQGKFHSNSSLFQLSNLKRLDLSFNDFTGSLISPKFDLGSNNLEGTIPQCVGERNEYLLDLDLSNNRLSGTINTTFSIGNSFKAISLHGNKLTGKVPRSLINCKYLKLLDLGNNQLNDTFPNWLGYLSQLKILSLRSNKLHGPIKSSGSTNLFMRLQILDLSSNGFSGNLPERILGNLQTMKKIDENTRFPEYISDQYEIYYVYLTTITTKGQDYDSVRILDSNMIINLSKNRFEGHIPSIIGDLVGLRTLNLSRNALEGHIPASFQNLSVLESLDLSSNRISGEIPQQLASLTFLEVLNLSHNHLVGCIPKGKQFDSFGNTSYQGNDGLRGFPLSKLCGVDDQVTTPAELDQEEEEEDSPMISWQGVLVGYGCGLVIGLSVIYIMWSTQYPAWFSRMDLKLEHIITTRMKKHKKRY
;
A
#
# COMPACT_ATOMS: atom_id res chain seq x y z
N MET A 1 35.89 -30.77 -21.53
CA MET A 1 34.91 -29.77 -21.01
C MET A 1 33.43 -30.17 -21.21
N GLY A 2 33.08 -31.12 -22.09
CA GLY A 2 31.68 -31.50 -22.37
C GLY A 2 30.99 -32.38 -21.30
N CYS A 3 31.65 -33.39 -20.75
CA CYS A 3 31.01 -34.30 -19.77
C CYS A 3 30.69 -33.66 -18.42
N VAL A 4 31.52 -32.72 -17.93
CA VAL A 4 31.30 -32.08 -16.63
C VAL A 4 30.10 -31.11 -16.68
N LYS A 5 29.90 -30.38 -17.79
CA LYS A 5 28.69 -29.59 -18.00
C LYS A 5 27.45 -30.50 -18.05
N LEU A 6 27.51 -31.61 -18.79
CA LEU A 6 26.38 -32.55 -18.92
C LEU A 6 25.95 -33.16 -17.58
N VAL A 7 26.90 -33.51 -16.71
CA VAL A 7 26.61 -34.03 -15.36
C VAL A 7 26.00 -32.95 -14.46
N PHE A 8 26.50 -31.71 -14.52
CA PHE A 8 25.97 -30.59 -13.74
C PHE A 8 24.52 -30.23 -14.15
N PHE A 9 24.23 -30.18 -15.45
CA PHE A 9 22.87 -29.97 -15.96
C PHE A 9 21.91 -31.12 -15.62
N MET A 10 22.41 -32.36 -15.58
CA MET A 10 21.60 -33.52 -15.23
C MET A 10 21.24 -33.55 -13.73
N LEU A 11 22.13 -33.08 -12.84
CA LEU A 11 21.88 -32.96 -11.41
C LEU A 11 20.88 -31.84 -11.08
N LEU A 12 21.06 -30.65 -11.66
CA LEU A 12 20.16 -29.49 -11.51
C LEU A 12 18.69 -29.83 -11.81
N LYS A 13 18.50 -30.60 -12.88
CA LYS A 13 17.20 -31.08 -13.35
C LYS A 13 16.56 -32.07 -12.38
N LEU A 14 17.37 -32.92 -11.76
CA LEU A 14 16.91 -33.87 -10.75
C LEU A 14 16.50 -33.13 -9.48
N ASP A 15 17.26 -32.10 -9.08
CA ASP A 15 16.93 -31.25 -7.92
C ASP A 15 15.58 -30.53 -8.11
N LEU A 16 15.34 -29.96 -9.30
CA LEU A 16 14.06 -29.33 -9.63
C LEU A 16 12.89 -30.32 -9.66
N LEU A 17 13.10 -31.54 -10.18
CA LEU A 17 12.08 -32.58 -10.19
C LEU A 17 11.81 -33.14 -8.77
N GLU A 18 12.83 -33.27 -7.94
CA GLU A 18 12.70 -33.63 -6.54
C GLU A 18 11.91 -32.56 -5.78
N PHE A 19 12.27 -31.29 -5.96
CA PHE A 19 11.51 -30.16 -5.44
C PHE A 19 10.04 -30.23 -5.85
N LYS A 20 9.73 -30.45 -7.14
CA LYS A 20 8.35 -30.62 -7.63
C LYS A 20 7.61 -31.71 -6.85
N ASN A 21 8.27 -32.84 -6.58
CA ASN A 21 7.66 -33.98 -5.91
C ASN A 21 7.42 -33.76 -4.40
N MET A 22 7.94 -32.68 -3.80
CA MET A 22 7.64 -32.32 -2.42
C MET A 22 6.23 -31.73 -2.25
N PHE A 23 5.59 -31.30 -3.34
CA PHE A 23 4.31 -30.60 -3.31
C PHE A 23 3.23 -31.39 -4.05
N THR A 24 2.00 -31.22 -3.57
CA THR A 24 0.78 -31.65 -4.27
C THR A 24 0.22 -30.47 -5.05
N VAL A 25 -0.47 -30.75 -6.16
CA VAL A 25 -1.19 -29.72 -6.91
C VAL A 25 -2.61 -29.65 -6.37
N ASN A 26 -2.95 -28.53 -5.73
CA ASN A 26 -4.29 -28.23 -5.25
C ASN A 26 -4.78 -26.92 -5.90
N PRO A 27 -5.85 -26.95 -6.72
CA PRO A 27 -6.40 -25.75 -7.35
C PRO A 27 -6.70 -24.60 -6.38
N ASN A 28 -7.08 -24.93 -5.15
CA ASN A 28 -7.44 -23.94 -4.13
C ASN A 28 -6.22 -23.30 -3.44
N ALA A 29 -5.01 -23.83 -3.65
CA ALA A 29 -3.79 -23.31 -3.05
C ALA A 29 -3.38 -21.93 -3.60
N SER A 30 -3.99 -21.50 -4.70
CA SER A 30 -3.74 -20.23 -5.37
C SER A 30 -5.05 -19.52 -5.75
N ASP A 31 -6.09 -19.64 -4.91
CA ASP A 31 -7.43 -19.06 -5.16
C ASP A 31 -7.41 -17.53 -5.34
N TYR A 32 -6.47 -16.87 -4.66
CA TYR A 32 -6.19 -15.45 -4.77
C TYR A 32 -4.85 -15.29 -5.47
N CYS A 33 -4.87 -15.13 -6.78
CA CYS A 33 -3.68 -14.98 -7.61
C CYS A 33 -3.70 -13.64 -8.34
N TYR A 34 -2.58 -12.92 -8.26
CA TYR A 34 -2.38 -11.63 -8.92
C TYR A 34 -1.06 -11.62 -9.68
N ASP A 35 -1.05 -10.97 -10.83
CA ASP A 35 0.19 -10.73 -11.58
C ASP A 35 0.98 -9.55 -11.00
N TYR A 36 2.13 -9.24 -11.61
CA TYR A 36 3.00 -8.13 -11.21
C TYR A 36 2.39 -6.73 -11.41
N THR A 37 1.17 -6.63 -11.93
CA THR A 37 0.41 -5.40 -12.19
C THR A 37 -0.88 -5.34 -11.37
N ASP A 38 -1.02 -6.22 -10.38
CA ASP A 38 -2.21 -6.36 -9.53
C ASP A 38 -3.49 -6.72 -10.31
N GLN A 39 -3.33 -7.31 -11.50
CA GLN A 39 -4.46 -7.88 -12.23
C GLN A 39 -4.66 -9.33 -11.78
N ARG A 40 -5.92 -9.67 -11.51
CA ARG A 40 -6.30 -11.04 -11.16
C ARG A 40 -5.88 -11.98 -12.28
N MET A 41 -4.99 -12.92 -11.95
CA MET A 41 -4.44 -13.88 -12.89
C MET A 41 -5.01 -15.26 -12.61
N GLN A 42 -5.16 -16.07 -13.66
CA GLN A 42 -5.55 -17.47 -13.51
C GLN A 42 -4.36 -18.29 -12.99
N SER A 43 -4.53 -18.94 -11.84
CA SER A 43 -3.55 -19.89 -11.32
C SER A 43 -3.58 -21.19 -12.13
N TYR A 44 -2.42 -21.82 -12.30
CA TYR A 44 -2.29 -23.12 -12.95
C TYR A 44 -0.95 -23.77 -12.56
N PRO A 45 -0.84 -25.10 -12.59
CA PRO A 45 0.36 -25.78 -12.13
C PRO A 45 1.49 -25.69 -13.16
N ARG A 46 2.37 -24.68 -13.05
CA ARG A 46 3.53 -24.50 -13.94
C ARG A 46 4.46 -25.70 -13.97
N THR A 47 4.56 -26.42 -12.85
CA THR A 47 5.39 -27.63 -12.72
C THR A 47 4.82 -28.83 -13.48
N LEU A 48 3.58 -28.78 -14.00
CA LEU A 48 2.88 -29.93 -14.58
C LEU A 48 3.67 -30.59 -15.71
N PHE A 49 4.22 -29.79 -16.63
CA PHE A 49 4.93 -30.26 -17.82
C PHE A 49 6.45 -30.42 -17.63
N TRP A 50 6.96 -30.19 -16.42
CA TRP A 50 8.37 -30.46 -16.13
C TRP A 50 8.67 -31.94 -16.31
N ASN A 51 9.59 -32.24 -17.22
CA ASN A 51 9.87 -33.60 -17.66
C ASN A 51 11.36 -33.86 -17.76
N LYS A 52 11.81 -34.96 -17.16
CA LYS A 52 13.21 -35.43 -17.22
C LYS A 52 13.77 -35.56 -18.65
N SER A 53 12.92 -35.63 -19.67
CA SER A 53 13.32 -35.71 -21.08
C SER A 53 13.50 -34.36 -21.79
N THR A 54 13.05 -33.24 -21.22
CA THR A 54 13.10 -31.90 -21.85
C THR A 54 14.04 -30.96 -21.11
N ASP A 55 14.71 -30.02 -21.77
CA ASP A 55 15.62 -29.08 -21.11
C ASP A 55 14.90 -28.27 -20.01
N CYS A 56 15.47 -28.15 -18.81
CA CYS A 56 14.85 -27.40 -17.72
C CYS A 56 14.74 -25.90 -18.02
N CYS A 57 15.62 -25.34 -18.85
CA CYS A 57 15.51 -23.95 -19.30
C CYS A 57 14.32 -23.71 -20.26
N SER A 58 13.66 -24.78 -20.72
CA SER A 58 12.43 -24.70 -21.51
C SER A 58 11.17 -24.92 -20.67
N TRP A 59 11.32 -25.19 -19.37
CA TRP A 59 10.19 -25.44 -18.48
C TRP A 59 9.52 -24.13 -18.06
N ASP A 60 8.19 -24.16 -17.97
CA ASP A 60 7.43 -23.03 -17.47
C ASP A 60 7.84 -22.70 -16.03
N GLY A 61 7.99 -21.41 -15.75
CA GLY A 61 8.50 -20.90 -14.49
C GLY A 61 10.02 -20.95 -14.33
N ILE A 62 10.80 -21.42 -15.30
CA ILE A 62 12.27 -21.45 -15.21
C ILE A 62 12.87 -20.47 -16.20
N HIS A 63 13.74 -19.59 -15.72
CA HIS A 63 14.54 -18.72 -16.57
C HIS A 63 16.04 -18.95 -16.33
N CYS A 64 16.77 -19.09 -17.45
CA CYS A 64 18.19 -19.37 -17.47
C CYS A 64 18.95 -18.21 -18.10
N ASP A 65 20.16 -17.96 -17.60
CA ASP A 65 21.08 -16.98 -18.18
C ASP A 65 21.46 -17.39 -19.61
N GLU A 66 21.25 -16.48 -20.57
CA GLU A 66 21.41 -16.76 -22.00
C GLU A 66 22.85 -17.13 -22.40
N THR A 67 23.84 -16.71 -21.61
CA THR A 67 25.26 -16.91 -21.92
C THR A 67 25.83 -18.17 -21.27
N THR A 68 25.42 -18.45 -20.03
CA THR A 68 25.95 -19.55 -19.22
C THR A 68 25.04 -20.78 -19.24
N GLY A 69 23.76 -20.60 -19.57
CA GLY A 69 22.71 -21.62 -19.51
C GLY A 69 22.29 -21.99 -18.08
N GLN A 70 22.78 -21.29 -17.05
CA GLN A 70 22.45 -21.62 -15.66
C GLN A 70 21.07 -21.09 -15.29
N VAL A 71 20.31 -21.84 -14.49
CA VAL A 71 19.04 -21.37 -13.92
C VAL A 71 19.33 -20.22 -12.98
N VAL A 72 18.79 -19.05 -13.31
CA VAL A 72 18.93 -17.81 -12.53
C VAL A 72 17.63 -17.39 -11.87
N GLU A 73 16.49 -17.86 -12.38
CA GLU A 73 15.20 -17.56 -11.80
C GLU A 73 14.28 -18.78 -11.86
N LEU A 74 13.54 -18.97 -10.77
CA LEU A 74 12.45 -19.92 -10.65
C LEU A 74 11.19 -19.16 -10.20
N ASP A 75 10.26 -18.90 -11.12
CA ASP A 75 8.95 -18.30 -10.89
C ASP A 75 7.88 -19.39 -10.87
N LEU A 76 7.50 -19.80 -9.66
CA LEU A 76 6.41 -20.73 -9.37
C LEU A 76 5.24 -20.01 -8.70
N ARG A 77 5.09 -18.72 -8.96
CA ARG A 77 3.93 -17.95 -8.50
C ARG A 77 2.63 -18.59 -8.99
N CYS A 78 1.62 -18.60 -8.13
CA CYS A 78 0.27 -19.09 -8.46
C CYS A 78 0.26 -20.49 -9.09
N SER A 79 1.19 -21.34 -8.66
CA SER A 79 1.41 -22.65 -9.26
C SER A 79 0.58 -23.76 -8.63
N GLN A 80 -0.42 -23.41 -7.80
CA GLN A 80 -1.31 -24.36 -7.14
C GLN A 80 -0.56 -25.36 -6.26
N LEU A 81 0.63 -24.99 -5.77
CA LEU A 81 1.48 -25.87 -4.98
C LEU A 81 1.00 -25.87 -3.53
N GLN A 82 0.73 -27.06 -3.01
CA GLN A 82 0.38 -27.28 -1.61
C GLN A 82 1.30 -28.30 -0.97
N GLY A 83 1.90 -27.97 0.17
CA GLY A 83 2.72 -28.91 0.94
C GLY A 83 3.77 -28.23 1.82
N LYS A 84 4.59 -29.04 2.49
CA LYS A 84 5.62 -28.55 3.41
C LYS A 84 6.95 -28.33 2.68
N PHE A 85 7.40 -27.08 2.64
CA PHE A 85 8.73 -26.69 2.21
C PHE A 85 9.74 -26.99 3.32
N HIS A 86 10.68 -27.90 3.04
CA HIS A 86 11.71 -28.30 3.99
C HIS A 86 13.01 -27.50 3.77
N SER A 87 13.65 -27.09 4.86
CA SER A 87 14.90 -26.30 4.88
C SER A 87 16.14 -27.05 4.36
N ASN A 88 16.01 -28.33 3.97
CA ASN A 88 17.05 -29.14 3.34
C ASN A 88 16.74 -29.50 1.88
N SER A 89 15.77 -28.84 1.24
CA SER A 89 15.43 -29.05 -0.17
C SER A 89 16.65 -28.95 -1.11
N SER A 90 16.69 -29.81 -2.13
CA SER A 90 17.72 -29.79 -3.17
C SER A 90 17.78 -28.46 -3.94
N LEU A 91 16.69 -27.67 -3.91
CA LEU A 91 16.67 -26.29 -4.42
C LEU A 91 17.76 -25.39 -3.81
N PHE A 92 18.21 -25.69 -2.59
CA PHE A 92 19.27 -24.94 -1.92
C PHE A 92 20.66 -25.12 -2.51
N GLN A 93 20.84 -26.12 -3.36
CA GLN A 93 22.09 -26.39 -4.06
C GLN A 93 22.22 -25.56 -5.36
N LEU A 94 21.16 -24.86 -5.78
CA LEU A 94 21.16 -23.98 -6.94
C LEU A 94 21.92 -22.67 -6.64
N SER A 95 23.25 -22.71 -6.69
CA SER A 95 24.12 -21.59 -6.30
C SER A 95 24.01 -20.35 -7.21
N ASN A 96 23.45 -20.50 -8.40
CA ASN A 96 23.31 -19.42 -9.39
C ASN A 96 21.90 -18.83 -9.43
N LEU A 97 21.00 -19.34 -8.60
CA LEU A 97 19.63 -18.84 -8.51
C LEU A 97 19.66 -17.45 -7.87
N LYS A 98 19.27 -16.44 -8.65
CA LYS A 98 19.18 -15.03 -8.25
C LYS A 98 17.78 -14.70 -7.72
N ARG A 99 16.75 -15.38 -8.25
CA ARG A 99 15.36 -15.18 -7.88
C ARG A 99 14.61 -16.50 -7.71
N LEU A 100 13.86 -16.61 -6.63
CA LEU A 100 12.87 -17.68 -6.43
C LEU A 100 11.57 -17.03 -5.99
N ASP A 101 10.56 -17.06 -6.85
CA ASP A 101 9.22 -16.59 -6.53
C ASP A 101 8.30 -17.79 -6.28
N LEU A 102 7.90 -17.95 -5.03
CA LEU A 102 6.95 -18.97 -4.60
C LEU A 102 5.63 -18.34 -4.13
N SER A 103 5.36 -17.08 -4.46
CA SER A 103 4.20 -16.35 -3.96
C SER A 103 2.87 -16.94 -4.43
N PHE A 104 1.80 -16.70 -3.65
CA PHE A 104 0.45 -17.14 -3.95
C PHE A 104 0.31 -18.68 -4.10
N ASN A 105 0.96 -19.45 -3.23
CA ASN A 105 0.80 -20.89 -3.07
C ASN A 105 0.43 -21.23 -1.60
N ASP A 106 0.28 -22.52 -1.27
CA ASP A 106 -0.06 -22.99 0.08
C ASP A 106 1.05 -23.84 0.71
N PHE A 107 2.05 -23.18 1.30
CA PHE A 107 3.16 -23.84 2.01
C PHE A 107 2.95 -23.97 3.52
N THR A 108 1.72 -24.19 3.98
CA THR A 108 1.40 -24.34 5.41
C THR A 108 2.33 -25.38 6.10
N GLY A 109 2.94 -25.01 7.24
CA GLY A 109 3.80 -25.90 8.05
C GLY A 109 5.29 -25.95 7.66
N SER A 110 5.72 -25.09 6.73
CA SER A 110 7.11 -24.96 6.26
C SER A 110 8.01 -24.16 7.19
N LEU A 111 9.32 -24.45 7.18
CA LEU A 111 10.33 -23.64 7.88
C LEU A 111 10.94 -22.61 6.91
N ILE A 112 10.97 -21.35 7.32
CA ILE A 112 11.53 -20.24 6.52
C ILE A 112 13.01 -20.46 6.29
N SER A 113 13.49 -20.25 5.06
CA SER A 113 14.91 -20.19 4.76
C SER A 113 15.26 -18.85 4.11
N PRO A 114 16.50 -18.35 4.28
CA PRO A 114 16.90 -17.00 3.89
C PRO A 114 16.85 -16.75 2.39
N LYS A 115 16.88 -17.79 1.56
CA LYS A 115 17.19 -17.71 0.12
C LYS A 115 16.03 -17.26 -0.78
N PHE A 116 14.92 -16.74 -0.26
CA PHE A 116 13.63 -16.82 -0.94
C PHE A 116 12.79 -15.54 -0.92
N ASP A 117 12.08 -15.31 -2.02
CA ASP A 117 10.83 -14.54 -2.05
C ASP A 117 9.67 -15.55 -1.83
N LEU A 118 9.14 -15.50 -0.61
CA LEU A 118 7.98 -16.28 -0.15
C LEU A 118 6.81 -15.37 0.21
N GLY A 119 6.74 -14.17 -0.37
CA GLY A 119 5.63 -13.23 -0.14
C GLY A 119 4.27 -13.89 -0.42
N SER A 120 3.23 -13.51 0.31
CA SER A 120 1.85 -13.98 0.12
C SER A 120 1.70 -15.52 0.14
N ASN A 121 2.08 -16.14 1.26
CA ASN A 121 1.93 -17.57 1.52
C ASN A 121 1.28 -17.82 2.91
N ASN A 122 1.09 -19.08 3.31
CA ASN A 122 0.60 -19.47 4.64
C ASN A 122 1.73 -19.84 5.63
N LEU A 123 2.90 -19.22 5.55
CA LEU A 123 4.02 -19.55 6.43
C LEU A 123 3.73 -19.16 7.88
N GLU A 124 4.11 -20.03 8.81
CA GLU A 124 3.94 -19.85 10.26
C GLU A 124 5.29 -19.96 10.98
N GLY A 125 5.32 -19.60 12.26
CA GLY A 125 6.53 -19.64 13.10
C GLY A 125 7.29 -18.32 13.14
N THR A 126 8.55 -18.37 13.57
CA THR A 126 9.43 -17.20 13.76
C THR A 126 10.42 -17.05 12.62
N ILE A 127 10.91 -15.83 12.38
CA ILE A 127 12.02 -15.59 11.44
C ILE A 127 13.31 -16.20 12.02
N PRO A 128 13.97 -17.14 11.32
CA PRO A 128 15.16 -17.79 11.84
C PRO A 128 16.41 -16.92 11.71
N GLN A 129 17.41 -17.22 12.55
CA GLN A 129 18.66 -16.46 12.60
C GLN A 129 19.46 -16.50 11.30
N CYS A 130 19.39 -17.62 10.56
CA CYS A 130 20.10 -17.79 9.30
C CYS A 130 19.68 -16.76 8.24
N VAL A 131 18.50 -16.12 8.38
CA VAL A 131 18.05 -15.05 7.48
C VAL A 131 19.01 -13.87 7.45
N GLY A 132 19.69 -13.62 8.56
CA GLY A 132 20.68 -12.55 8.69
C GLY A 132 22.08 -12.94 8.26
N GLU A 133 22.35 -14.20 7.91
CA GLU A 133 23.68 -14.62 7.45
C GLU A 133 24.05 -13.95 6.13
N ARG A 134 25.35 -13.73 5.92
CA ARG A 134 25.83 -13.08 4.70
C ARG A 134 25.65 -14.01 3.51
N ASN A 135 24.86 -13.56 2.54
CA ASN A 135 24.70 -14.21 1.25
C ASN A 135 25.10 -13.21 0.16
N GLU A 136 26.10 -13.55 -0.65
CA GLU A 136 26.64 -12.63 -1.66
C GLU A 136 25.73 -12.47 -2.88
N TYR A 137 24.77 -13.40 -3.07
CA TYR A 137 23.90 -13.44 -4.25
C TYR A 137 22.48 -12.98 -3.96
N LEU A 138 22.06 -12.97 -2.70
CA LEU A 138 20.70 -12.61 -2.33
C LEU A 138 20.59 -11.10 -2.09
N LEU A 139 19.78 -10.45 -2.92
CA LEU A 139 19.56 -9.01 -2.88
C LEU A 139 18.22 -8.64 -2.25
N ASP A 140 17.20 -9.46 -2.41
CA ASP A 140 15.86 -9.16 -1.92
C ASP A 140 15.36 -10.29 -1.00
N LEU A 141 14.74 -9.89 0.11
CA LEU A 141 14.04 -10.78 1.03
C LEU A 141 12.58 -10.34 1.10
N ASP A 142 11.69 -11.13 0.54
CA ASP A 142 10.25 -10.92 0.67
C ASP A 142 9.62 -12.09 1.43
N LEU A 143 9.12 -11.82 2.63
CA LEU A 143 8.32 -12.73 3.44
C LEU A 143 6.98 -12.08 3.80
N SER A 144 6.52 -11.11 3.00
CA SER A 144 5.29 -10.37 3.24
C SER A 144 4.05 -11.27 3.20
N ASN A 145 2.92 -10.80 3.72
CA ASN A 145 1.61 -11.45 3.67
C ASN A 145 1.64 -12.94 4.06
N ASN A 146 2.24 -13.22 5.22
CA ASN A 146 2.30 -14.55 5.82
C ASN A 146 1.71 -14.54 7.24
N ARG A 147 1.84 -15.64 7.99
CA ARG A 147 1.38 -15.75 9.39
C ARG A 147 2.57 -15.78 10.37
N LEU A 148 3.71 -15.21 9.99
CA LEU A 148 4.92 -15.18 10.80
C LEU A 148 4.68 -14.42 12.10
N SER A 149 5.24 -14.91 13.20
CA SER A 149 4.99 -14.40 14.56
C SER A 149 6.27 -14.37 15.39
N GLY A 150 6.18 -13.88 16.63
CA GLY A 150 7.35 -13.67 17.48
C GLY A 150 8.11 -12.40 17.13
N THR A 151 9.35 -12.28 17.61
CA THR A 151 10.19 -11.09 17.39
C THR A 151 11.12 -11.26 16.20
N ILE A 152 11.49 -10.18 15.52
CA ILE A 152 12.57 -10.17 14.54
C ILE A 152 13.91 -10.18 15.29
N ASN A 153 14.32 -11.35 15.82
CA ASN A 153 15.57 -11.50 16.57
C ASN A 153 16.79 -11.79 15.67
N THR A 154 16.58 -11.79 14.35
CA THR A 154 17.59 -12.03 13.34
C THR A 154 18.72 -11.02 13.42
N THR A 155 19.95 -11.50 13.56
CA THR A 155 21.15 -10.65 13.47
C THR A 155 21.66 -10.62 12.03
N PHE A 156 21.51 -9.47 11.37
CA PHE A 156 22.05 -9.25 10.03
C PHE A 156 23.57 -9.06 10.08
N SER A 157 24.29 -9.92 9.38
CA SER A 157 25.76 -9.94 9.29
C SER A 157 26.32 -8.66 8.69
N ILE A 158 27.52 -8.27 9.14
CA ILE A 158 28.24 -7.13 8.58
C ILE A 158 28.52 -7.39 7.08
N GLY A 159 28.20 -6.40 6.23
CA GLY A 159 28.41 -6.53 4.78
C GLY A 159 27.37 -7.41 4.09
N ASN A 160 26.17 -7.52 4.66
CA ASN A 160 25.04 -8.17 4.02
C ASN A 160 24.60 -7.39 2.75
N SER A 161 24.26 -8.13 1.70
CA SER A 161 23.98 -7.61 0.35
C SER A 161 22.53 -7.17 0.11
N PHE A 162 21.64 -7.27 1.11
CA PHE A 162 20.23 -6.93 0.93
C PHE A 162 20.03 -5.49 0.45
N LYS A 163 19.30 -5.37 -0.66
CA LYS A 163 18.76 -4.15 -1.26
C LYS A 163 17.29 -3.95 -0.89
N ALA A 164 16.49 -5.01 -0.76
CA ALA A 164 15.12 -4.91 -0.26
C ALA A 164 14.81 -5.95 0.82
N ILE A 165 14.07 -5.52 1.84
CA ILE A 165 13.49 -6.39 2.86
C ILE A 165 12.02 -6.03 3.04
N SER A 166 11.14 -6.96 2.73
CA SER A 166 9.70 -6.86 2.93
C SER A 166 9.22 -7.96 3.88
N LEU A 167 8.65 -7.55 5.01
CA LEU A 167 8.04 -8.43 6.02
C LEU A 167 6.60 -8.01 6.31
N HIS A 168 5.98 -7.21 5.43
CA HIS A 168 4.68 -6.62 5.70
C HIS A 168 3.58 -7.67 5.86
N GLY A 169 2.46 -7.35 6.51
CA GLY A 169 1.30 -8.25 6.55
C GLY A 169 1.57 -9.55 7.31
N ASN A 170 2.18 -9.46 8.48
CA ASN A 170 2.50 -10.60 9.35
C ASN A 170 2.04 -10.32 10.80
N LYS A 171 2.38 -11.22 11.75
CA LYS A 171 2.09 -11.09 13.19
C LYS A 171 3.37 -10.82 14.00
N LEU A 172 4.37 -10.17 13.40
CA LEU A 172 5.67 -9.92 14.05
C LEU A 172 5.52 -8.88 15.18
N THR A 173 6.26 -9.06 16.26
CA THR A 173 6.20 -8.27 17.49
C THR A 173 7.58 -7.76 17.88
N GLY A 174 7.65 -6.94 18.94
CA GLY A 174 8.92 -6.44 19.46
C GLY A 174 9.48 -5.28 18.66
N LYS A 175 10.80 -5.20 18.57
CA LYS A 175 11.54 -4.04 18.05
C LYS A 175 12.10 -4.33 16.66
N VAL A 176 12.34 -3.26 15.89
CA VAL A 176 13.12 -3.34 14.66
C VAL A 176 14.58 -3.70 15.02
N PRO A 177 15.18 -4.76 14.45
CA PRO A 177 16.50 -5.23 14.87
C PRO A 177 17.61 -4.26 14.46
N ARG A 178 18.41 -3.83 15.43
CA ARG A 178 19.46 -2.82 15.23
C ARG A 178 20.56 -3.26 14.26
N SER A 179 20.74 -4.57 14.09
CA SER A 179 21.68 -5.13 13.11
C SER A 179 21.35 -4.80 11.66
N LEU A 180 20.14 -4.33 11.33
CA LEU A 180 19.80 -3.85 9.98
C LEU A 180 20.72 -2.72 9.50
N ILE A 181 21.39 -2.02 10.42
CA ILE A 181 22.45 -1.05 10.08
C ILE A 181 23.58 -1.65 9.25
N ASN A 182 23.76 -2.98 9.30
CA ASN A 182 24.77 -3.71 8.57
C ASN A 182 24.41 -3.93 7.08
N CYS A 183 23.15 -3.78 6.70
CA CYS A 183 22.66 -3.88 5.32
C CYS A 183 22.84 -2.54 4.60
N LYS A 184 24.09 -2.15 4.32
CA LYS A 184 24.44 -0.81 3.80
C LYS A 184 23.87 -0.50 2.41
N TYR A 185 23.45 -1.53 1.66
CA TYR A 185 22.86 -1.40 0.33
C TYR A 185 21.33 -1.33 0.36
N LEU A 186 20.71 -1.37 1.55
CA LEU A 186 19.26 -1.42 1.70
C LEU A 186 18.62 -0.14 1.16
N LYS A 187 17.74 -0.33 0.17
CA LYS A 187 16.94 0.67 -0.51
C LYS A 187 15.47 0.62 -0.06
N LEU A 188 14.95 -0.57 0.22
CA LEU A 188 13.57 -0.77 0.67
C LEU A 188 13.54 -1.52 2.00
N LEU A 189 12.81 -0.97 2.95
CA LEU A 189 12.41 -1.66 4.17
C LEU A 189 10.91 -1.49 4.40
N ASP A 190 10.16 -2.58 4.26
CA ASP A 190 8.72 -2.61 4.52
C ASP A 190 8.40 -3.58 5.66
N LEU A 191 8.04 -3.02 6.81
CA LEU A 191 7.62 -3.75 8.01
C LEU A 191 6.14 -3.46 8.35
N GLY A 192 5.37 -2.96 7.37
CA GLY A 192 4.00 -2.53 7.57
C GLY A 192 3.05 -3.66 7.99
N ASN A 193 1.88 -3.32 8.53
CA ASN A 193 0.82 -4.28 8.89
C ASN A 193 1.35 -5.44 9.76
N ASN A 194 1.93 -5.10 10.92
CA ASN A 194 2.50 -6.03 11.91
C ASN A 194 2.09 -5.59 13.34
N GLN A 195 2.72 -6.15 14.37
CA GLN A 195 2.49 -5.82 15.78
C GLN A 195 3.75 -5.28 16.48
N LEU A 196 4.67 -4.64 15.73
CA LEU A 196 5.90 -4.07 16.27
C LEU A 196 5.56 -2.98 17.30
N ASN A 197 6.28 -2.97 18.42
CA ASN A 197 6.01 -2.11 19.56
C ASN A 197 7.33 -1.54 20.11
N ASP A 198 7.66 -0.32 19.67
CA ASP A 198 8.80 0.47 20.12
C ASP A 198 8.63 1.95 19.71
N THR A 199 9.63 2.77 20.00
CA THR A 199 9.79 4.12 19.44
C THR A 199 10.35 4.11 18.01
N PHE A 200 10.27 5.25 17.31
CA PHE A 200 10.77 5.36 15.94
C PHE A 200 12.29 5.06 15.83
N PRO A 201 12.71 4.11 14.97
CA PRO A 201 14.10 3.69 14.83
C PRO A 201 14.93 4.69 14.00
N ASN A 202 15.26 5.84 14.60
CA ASN A 202 16.03 6.92 13.94
C ASN A 202 17.36 6.48 13.33
N TRP A 203 17.97 5.41 13.87
CA TRP A 203 19.22 4.85 13.37
C TRP A 203 19.09 4.25 11.95
N LEU A 204 17.87 3.98 11.46
CA LEU A 204 17.67 3.63 10.05
C LEU A 204 18.13 4.75 9.10
N GLY A 205 18.14 6.00 9.57
CA GLY A 205 18.56 7.15 8.77
C GLY A 205 20.04 7.15 8.39
N TYR A 206 20.86 6.29 9.02
CA TYR A 206 22.26 6.06 8.64
C TYR A 206 22.41 5.16 7.41
N LEU A 207 21.35 4.46 6.99
CA LEU A 207 21.32 3.69 5.75
C LEU A 207 21.19 4.66 4.56
N SER A 208 22.32 5.09 4.02
CA SER A 208 22.39 6.16 3.02
C SER A 208 21.73 5.83 1.68
N GLN A 209 21.43 4.56 1.41
CA GLN A 209 20.75 4.10 0.21
C GLN A 209 19.23 3.98 0.37
N LEU A 210 18.70 4.14 1.59
CA LEU A 210 17.29 3.89 1.89
C LEU A 210 16.41 4.90 1.14
N LYS A 211 15.57 4.38 0.24
CA LYS A 211 14.61 5.10 -0.59
C LYS A 211 13.17 4.92 -0.06
N ILE A 212 12.84 3.73 0.42
CA ILE A 212 11.48 3.37 0.86
C ILE A 212 11.54 2.87 2.30
N LEU A 213 10.76 3.50 3.16
CA LEU A 213 10.54 3.06 4.54
C LEU A 213 9.04 3.02 4.84
N SER A 214 8.52 1.81 5.07
CA SER A 214 7.15 1.58 5.52
C SER A 214 7.17 0.91 6.89
N LEU A 215 6.55 1.57 7.87
CA LEU A 215 6.29 1.06 9.22
C LEU A 215 4.78 1.12 9.53
N ARG A 216 3.93 1.27 8.51
CA ARG A 216 2.47 1.47 8.65
C ARG A 216 1.81 0.39 9.50
N SER A 217 0.69 0.71 10.14
CA SER A 217 -0.16 -0.28 10.82
C SER A 217 0.62 -1.18 11.78
N ASN A 218 1.27 -0.56 12.77
CA ASN A 218 1.99 -1.23 13.86
C ASN A 218 1.56 -0.63 15.21
N LYS A 219 2.25 -1.00 16.30
CA LYS A 219 2.05 -0.44 17.65
C LYS A 219 3.18 0.53 18.03
N LEU A 220 3.87 1.13 17.06
CA LEU A 220 4.96 2.07 17.33
C LEU A 220 4.42 3.34 17.96
N HIS A 221 5.19 3.96 18.86
CA HIS A 221 4.67 5.06 19.66
C HIS A 221 5.71 6.09 20.09
N GLY A 222 5.22 7.15 20.74
CA GLY A 222 6.04 8.23 21.29
C GLY A 222 6.48 9.24 20.23
N PRO A 223 7.23 10.27 20.66
CA PRO A 223 7.69 11.31 19.75
C PRO A 223 8.82 10.85 18.84
N ILE A 224 8.76 11.28 17.58
CA ILE A 224 9.84 11.09 16.61
C ILE A 224 10.92 12.13 16.89
N LYS A 225 11.78 11.83 17.87
CA LYS A 225 12.91 12.70 18.24
C LYS A 225 14.03 12.57 17.21
N SER A 226 14.45 13.67 16.61
CA SER A 226 15.65 13.68 15.76
C SER A 226 16.90 13.85 16.62
N SER A 227 17.92 13.01 16.40
CA SER A 227 19.24 13.24 16.99
C SER A 227 19.93 14.44 16.34
N GLY A 228 21.01 14.97 16.96
CA GLY A 228 21.75 16.14 16.48
C GLY A 228 22.44 15.99 15.11
N SER A 229 22.25 14.89 14.38
CA SER A 229 22.80 14.68 13.03
C SER A 229 21.90 15.32 11.96
N THR A 230 22.50 16.03 10.99
CA THR A 230 21.81 16.81 9.95
C THR A 230 21.56 16.02 8.66
N ASN A 231 22.04 14.78 8.55
CA ASN A 231 22.13 14.09 7.25
C ASN A 231 21.39 12.74 7.22
N LEU A 232 20.44 12.53 8.12
CA LEU A 232 19.67 11.28 8.18
C LEU A 232 18.57 11.28 7.10
N PHE A 233 18.35 10.13 6.46
CA PHE A 233 17.25 9.90 5.51
C PHE A 233 17.28 10.74 4.21
N MET A 234 18.44 11.23 3.79
CA MET A 234 18.54 12.15 2.63
C MET A 234 18.00 11.60 1.31
N ARG A 235 17.97 10.26 1.14
CA ARG A 235 17.54 9.59 -0.09
C ARG A 235 16.10 9.07 -0.06
N LEU A 236 15.36 9.24 1.04
CA LEU A 236 13.99 8.76 1.13
C LEU A 236 13.09 9.42 0.08
N GLN A 237 12.31 8.58 -0.59
CA GLN A 237 11.26 8.89 -1.56
C GLN A 237 9.89 8.53 -0.99
N ILE A 238 9.80 7.44 -0.22
CA ILE A 238 8.56 7.00 0.42
C ILE A 238 8.78 6.84 1.92
N LEU A 239 7.99 7.57 2.70
CA LEU A 239 7.91 7.45 4.15
C LEU A 239 6.46 7.19 4.55
N ASP A 240 6.14 5.95 4.91
CA ASP A 240 4.83 5.58 5.44
C ASP A 240 4.93 5.14 6.89
N LEU A 241 4.46 6.00 7.80
CA LEU A 241 4.37 5.76 9.23
C LEU A 241 2.92 5.71 9.72
N SER A 242 1.97 5.56 8.81
CA SER A 242 0.54 5.67 9.11
C SER A 242 0.04 4.60 10.07
N SER A 243 -1.11 4.83 10.71
CA SER A 243 -1.79 3.85 11.56
C SER A 243 -0.89 3.31 12.69
N ASN A 244 -0.28 4.21 13.44
CA ASN A 244 0.55 3.91 14.61
C ASN A 244 0.10 4.78 15.80
N GLY A 245 0.89 4.78 16.87
CA GLY A 245 0.69 5.61 18.05
C GLY A 245 1.73 6.72 18.22
N PHE A 246 2.39 7.17 17.14
CA PHE A 246 3.37 8.28 17.21
C PHE A 246 2.70 9.56 17.72
N SER A 247 3.43 10.34 18.52
CA SER A 247 2.88 11.51 19.23
C SER A 247 3.81 12.72 19.19
N GLY A 248 3.38 13.86 19.74
CA GLY A 248 4.15 15.10 19.70
C GLY A 248 4.11 15.76 18.32
N ASN A 249 4.97 16.75 18.11
CA ASN A 249 5.02 17.49 16.84
C ASN A 249 5.50 16.61 15.68
N LEU A 250 5.12 17.00 14.47
CA LEU A 250 5.68 16.43 13.24
C LEU A 250 7.22 16.56 13.22
N PRO A 251 7.96 15.57 12.70
CA PRO A 251 9.43 15.53 12.79
C PRO A 251 10.08 16.49 11.78
N GLU A 252 10.00 17.79 12.05
CA GLU A 252 10.47 18.88 11.18
C GLU A 252 11.89 18.65 10.65
N ARG A 253 12.81 18.19 11.51
CA ARG A 253 14.19 17.95 11.12
C ARG A 253 14.37 16.75 10.19
N ILE A 254 13.59 15.68 10.34
CA ILE A 254 13.63 14.56 9.38
C ILE A 254 13.07 15.02 8.05
N LEU A 255 11.92 15.72 8.06
CA LEU A 255 11.30 16.26 6.86
C LEU A 255 12.24 17.22 6.12
N GLY A 256 12.93 18.11 6.85
CA GLY A 256 13.91 19.02 6.28
C GLY A 256 15.14 18.34 5.65
N ASN A 257 15.46 17.11 6.06
CA ASN A 257 16.60 16.35 5.53
C ASN A 257 16.30 15.61 4.22
N LEU A 258 15.04 15.48 3.78
CA LEU A 258 14.62 14.68 2.61
C LEU A 258 15.05 15.30 1.28
N GLN A 259 16.35 15.31 1.00
CA GLN A 259 16.95 16.02 -0.15
C GLN A 259 16.43 15.53 -1.51
N THR A 260 16.11 14.25 -1.64
CA THR A 260 15.52 13.71 -2.88
C THR A 260 14.17 14.36 -3.19
N MET A 261 13.32 14.58 -2.17
CA MET A 261 12.01 15.20 -2.34
C MET A 261 12.08 16.73 -2.57
N LYS A 262 13.25 17.35 -2.39
CA LYS A 262 13.47 18.78 -2.70
C LYS A 262 13.80 19.05 -4.17
N LYS A 263 13.72 18.04 -5.03
CA LYS A 263 14.01 18.15 -6.47
C LYS A 263 12.83 17.62 -7.27
N ILE A 264 12.53 18.28 -8.39
CA ILE A 264 11.60 17.78 -9.40
C ILE A 264 12.49 17.10 -10.45
N ASP A 265 12.27 15.80 -10.70
CA ASP A 265 13.01 15.10 -11.73
C ASP A 265 12.55 15.58 -13.12
N GLU A 266 13.47 16.13 -13.91
CA GLU A 266 13.19 16.70 -15.24
C GLU A 266 13.01 15.62 -16.32
N ASN A 267 13.33 14.35 -16.02
CA ASN A 267 13.19 13.21 -16.95
C ASN A 267 11.72 12.74 -17.18
N THR A 268 10.82 13.70 -17.29
CA THR A 268 9.37 13.56 -17.53
C THR A 268 8.97 12.89 -18.85
N ARG A 269 9.91 12.48 -19.72
CA ARG A 269 9.57 11.81 -20.98
C ARG A 269 9.35 10.31 -20.85
N PHE A 270 9.94 9.65 -19.84
CA PHE A 270 9.73 8.22 -19.59
C PHE A 270 9.76 7.94 -18.08
N PRO A 271 8.71 7.30 -17.50
CA PRO A 271 8.74 6.87 -16.11
C PRO A 271 9.83 5.81 -15.92
N GLU A 272 10.92 6.15 -15.22
CA GLU A 272 11.92 5.16 -14.80
C GLU A 272 11.49 4.56 -13.45
N TYR A 273 11.44 3.23 -13.40
CA TYR A 273 11.27 2.49 -12.14
C TYR A 273 12.54 2.60 -11.31
N ILE A 274 12.41 2.61 -9.97
CA ILE A 274 13.57 2.48 -9.08
C ILE A 274 14.28 1.17 -9.44
N SER A 275 15.35 1.27 -10.23
CA SER A 275 16.17 0.16 -10.69
C SER A 275 17.63 0.59 -10.67
N ASP A 276 18.55 -0.35 -10.46
CA ASP A 276 19.97 -0.07 -10.66
C ASP A 276 20.24 0.00 -12.18
N GLN A 277 21.05 0.95 -12.63
CA GLN A 277 21.39 1.21 -14.05
C GLN A 277 21.93 -0.02 -14.83
N TYR A 278 22.23 -1.13 -14.14
CA TYR A 278 22.72 -2.39 -14.71
C TYR A 278 21.80 -3.60 -14.42
N GLU A 279 20.62 -3.37 -13.84
CA GLU A 279 19.79 -4.40 -13.20
C GLU A 279 18.29 -4.15 -13.50
N ILE A 280 17.97 -4.06 -14.80
CA ILE A 280 16.66 -3.74 -15.41
C ILE A 280 15.52 -4.69 -14.98
N TYR A 281 15.83 -5.80 -14.31
CA TYR A 281 14.89 -6.83 -13.88
C TYR A 281 14.47 -6.72 -12.41
N TYR A 282 15.09 -5.85 -11.61
CA TYR A 282 14.76 -5.69 -10.21
C TYR A 282 13.75 -4.57 -10.02
N VAL A 283 12.53 -4.96 -9.65
CA VAL A 283 11.48 -4.00 -9.33
C VAL A 283 11.02 -4.19 -7.91
N TYR A 284 11.22 -3.14 -7.11
CA TYR A 284 10.77 -3.08 -5.73
C TYR A 284 9.24 -3.02 -5.69
N LEU A 285 8.63 -4.04 -5.11
CA LEU A 285 7.20 -4.11 -4.83
C LEU A 285 6.97 -3.75 -3.35
N THR A 286 6.03 -2.86 -3.09
CA THR A 286 5.61 -2.50 -1.73
C THR A 286 4.17 -2.00 -1.77
N THR A 287 3.54 -1.95 -0.60
CA THR A 287 2.23 -1.35 -0.44
C THR A 287 2.37 0.16 -0.25
N ILE A 288 1.66 0.95 -1.05
CA ILE A 288 1.61 2.41 -0.91
C ILE A 288 0.18 2.89 -0.77
N THR A 289 -0.02 3.96 0.02
CA THR A 289 -1.30 4.67 0.06
C THR A 289 -1.16 5.99 -0.68
N THR A 290 -1.94 6.20 -1.74
CA THR A 290 -2.04 7.48 -2.43
C THR A 290 -3.46 7.70 -2.96
N LYS A 291 -3.88 8.95 -3.12
CA LYS A 291 -5.22 9.31 -3.64
C LYS A 291 -6.38 8.63 -2.90
N GLY A 292 -6.19 8.37 -1.60
CA GLY A 292 -7.18 7.71 -0.74
C GLY A 292 -7.33 6.20 -0.96
N GLN A 293 -6.46 5.58 -1.76
CA GLN A 293 -6.46 4.14 -2.06
C GLN A 293 -5.16 3.50 -1.59
N ASP A 294 -5.27 2.25 -1.11
CA ASP A 294 -4.13 1.37 -0.90
C ASP A 294 -3.86 0.64 -2.21
N TYR A 295 -2.61 0.65 -2.65
CA TYR A 295 -2.13 -0.11 -3.79
C TYR A 295 -1.10 -1.12 -3.28
N ASP A 296 -1.43 -2.39 -3.37
CA ASP A 296 -0.57 -3.48 -2.93
C ASP A 296 0.42 -3.86 -4.04
N SER A 297 1.64 -4.22 -3.67
CA SER A 297 2.65 -4.76 -4.59
C SER A 297 2.93 -3.87 -5.82
N VAL A 298 3.12 -2.57 -5.61
CA VAL A 298 3.34 -1.60 -6.71
C VAL A 298 4.80 -1.50 -7.09
N ARG A 299 5.06 -1.48 -8.41
CA ARG A 299 6.34 -1.08 -8.98
C ARG A 299 6.58 0.41 -8.70
N ILE A 300 7.48 0.73 -7.79
CA ILE A 300 7.72 2.13 -7.42
C ILE A 300 8.54 2.84 -8.50
N LEU A 301 7.98 3.93 -9.05
CA LEU A 301 8.70 4.82 -9.96
C LEU A 301 9.66 5.70 -9.15
N ASP A 302 10.79 6.08 -9.74
CA ASP A 302 11.71 7.03 -9.10
C ASP A 302 11.06 8.40 -8.81
N SER A 303 9.94 8.69 -9.49
CA SER A 303 9.15 9.91 -9.30
C SER A 303 8.13 9.83 -8.15
N ASN A 304 7.89 8.66 -7.53
CA ASN A 304 6.95 8.51 -6.41
C ASN A 304 7.54 9.11 -5.12
N MET A 305 7.16 10.35 -4.82
CA MET A 305 7.50 11.02 -3.56
C MET A 305 6.27 11.07 -2.65
N ILE A 306 6.26 10.26 -1.58
CA ILE A 306 5.09 10.03 -0.72
C ILE A 306 5.47 10.19 0.76
N ILE A 307 4.70 11.01 1.48
CA ILE A 307 4.73 11.10 2.93
C ILE A 307 3.33 10.77 3.46
N ASN A 308 3.23 9.67 4.19
CA ASN A 308 1.99 9.25 4.86
C ASN A 308 2.23 9.12 6.37
N LEU A 309 1.67 10.05 7.14
CA LEU A 309 1.74 10.12 8.60
C LEU A 309 0.34 10.01 9.24
N SER A 310 -0.65 9.59 8.45
CA SER A 310 -2.05 9.55 8.87
C SER A 310 -2.33 8.58 10.01
N LYS A 311 -3.47 8.73 10.71
CA LYS A 311 -3.92 7.81 11.77
C LYS A 311 -2.86 7.64 12.87
N ASN A 312 -2.35 8.74 13.40
CA ASN A 312 -1.41 8.78 14.52
C ASN A 312 -1.95 9.74 15.60
N ARG A 313 -1.10 10.15 16.54
CA ARG A 313 -1.39 11.14 17.59
C ARG A 313 -0.49 12.36 17.47
N PHE A 314 -0.07 12.73 16.25
CA PHE A 314 0.71 13.94 16.04
C PHE A 314 -0.11 15.17 16.42
N GLU A 315 0.53 16.15 17.06
CA GLU A 315 -0.08 17.39 17.53
C GLU A 315 0.75 18.60 17.08
N GLY A 316 0.35 19.80 17.53
CA GLY A 316 1.01 21.04 17.16
C GLY A 316 0.78 21.40 15.70
N HIS A 317 1.65 22.26 15.16
CA HIS A 317 1.46 22.89 13.87
C HIS A 317 2.07 22.08 12.73
N ILE A 318 1.52 22.23 11.52
CA ILE A 318 2.14 21.74 10.29
C ILE A 318 3.37 22.62 9.99
N PRO A 319 4.60 22.06 9.95
CA PRO A 319 5.80 22.86 9.75
C PRO A 319 5.91 23.34 8.29
N SER A 320 6.29 24.60 8.11
CA SER A 320 6.40 25.23 6.78
C SER A 320 7.48 24.59 5.90
N ILE A 321 8.47 23.89 6.50
CA ILE A 321 9.55 23.16 5.82
C ILE A 321 9.03 22.10 4.84
N ILE A 322 7.79 21.60 5.03
CA ILE A 322 7.18 20.68 4.07
C ILE A 322 7.06 21.35 2.68
N GLY A 323 6.87 22.67 2.63
CA GLY A 323 6.83 23.44 1.38
C GLY A 323 8.17 23.46 0.60
N ASP A 324 9.28 23.04 1.21
CA ASP A 324 10.56 22.86 0.49
C ASP A 324 10.59 21.57 -0.34
N LEU A 325 9.68 20.63 -0.07
CA LEU A 325 9.66 19.31 -0.71
C LEU A 325 8.97 19.39 -2.08
N VAL A 326 9.50 20.22 -2.98
CA VAL A 326 8.89 20.56 -4.26
C VAL A 326 8.65 19.38 -5.20
N GLY A 327 9.28 18.23 -4.97
CA GLY A 327 9.03 16.97 -5.69
C GLY A 327 7.92 16.10 -5.09
N LEU A 328 7.34 16.48 -3.95
CA LEU A 328 6.32 15.69 -3.23
C LEU A 328 5.04 15.55 -4.06
N ARG A 329 4.57 14.30 -4.23
CA ARG A 329 3.33 13.98 -4.96
C ARG A 329 2.17 13.66 -4.05
N THR A 330 2.43 13.07 -2.88
CA THR A 330 1.37 12.69 -1.94
C THR A 330 1.76 13.08 -0.53
N LEU A 331 0.89 13.86 0.11
CA LEU A 331 0.97 14.19 1.52
C LEU A 331 -0.32 13.78 2.22
N ASN A 332 -0.21 12.83 3.15
CA ASN A 332 -1.34 12.43 3.98
C ASN A 332 -1.00 12.61 5.48
N LEU A 333 -1.67 13.57 6.12
CA LEU A 333 -1.57 13.88 7.55
C LEU A 333 -2.90 13.64 8.29
N SER A 334 -3.87 13.00 7.64
CA SER A 334 -5.23 12.89 8.17
C SER A 334 -5.32 12.07 9.45
N ARG A 335 -6.38 12.29 10.24
CA ARG A 335 -6.64 11.54 11.50
C ARG A 335 -5.47 11.66 12.48
N ASN A 336 -5.10 12.89 12.80
CA ASN A 336 -4.17 13.26 13.85
C ASN A 336 -4.83 14.31 14.78
N ALA A 337 -4.05 14.97 15.63
CA ALA A 337 -4.49 16.09 16.47
C ALA A 337 -3.79 17.40 16.07
N LEU A 338 -3.44 17.56 14.79
CA LEU A 338 -2.74 18.75 14.28
C LEU A 338 -3.63 19.99 14.39
N GLU A 339 -3.02 21.12 14.75
CA GLU A 339 -3.68 22.41 14.97
C GLU A 339 -2.95 23.52 14.20
N GLY A 340 -3.38 24.77 14.41
CA GLY A 340 -2.84 25.92 13.69
C GLY A 340 -3.34 26.01 12.25
N HIS A 341 -2.54 26.58 11.36
CA HIS A 341 -2.96 26.93 10.00
C HIS A 341 -2.32 26.01 8.96
N ILE A 342 -2.95 25.91 7.77
CA ILE A 342 -2.32 25.32 6.60
C ILE A 342 -1.19 26.27 6.12
N PRO A 343 0.08 25.82 6.02
CA PRO A 343 1.17 26.71 5.62
C PRO A 343 1.01 27.20 4.18
N ALA A 344 1.10 28.51 3.96
CA ALA A 344 1.09 29.09 2.61
C ALA A 344 2.27 28.62 1.73
N SER A 345 3.36 28.12 2.35
CA SER A 345 4.49 27.51 1.63
C SER A 345 4.09 26.26 0.83
N PHE A 346 2.93 25.66 1.09
CA PHE A 346 2.41 24.55 0.30
C PHE A 346 2.16 24.93 -1.16
N GLN A 347 2.05 26.22 -1.50
CA GLN A 347 2.02 26.71 -2.88
C GLN A 347 3.21 26.23 -3.72
N ASN A 348 4.35 25.94 -3.08
CA ASN A 348 5.59 25.53 -3.75
C ASN A 348 5.56 24.06 -4.17
N LEU A 349 4.59 23.26 -3.69
CA LEU A 349 4.46 21.83 -4.00
C LEU A 349 3.81 21.62 -5.37
N SER A 350 4.42 22.19 -6.41
CA SER A 350 3.81 22.35 -7.74
C SER A 350 3.40 21.04 -8.42
N VAL A 351 4.01 19.91 -8.06
CA VAL A 351 3.70 18.57 -8.58
C VAL A 351 2.84 17.71 -7.64
N LEU A 352 2.28 18.30 -6.58
CA LEU A 352 1.45 17.59 -5.61
C LEU A 352 0.16 17.10 -6.26
N GLU A 353 -0.13 15.81 -6.13
CA GLU A 353 -1.30 15.14 -6.69
C GLU A 353 -2.36 14.83 -5.65
N SER A 354 -1.96 14.61 -4.39
CA SER A 354 -2.87 14.21 -3.32
C SER A 354 -2.51 14.90 -2.02
N LEU A 355 -3.46 15.65 -1.45
CA LEU A 355 -3.36 16.30 -0.14
C LEU A 355 -4.54 15.89 0.74
N ASP A 356 -4.26 15.16 1.81
CA ASP A 356 -5.26 14.78 2.82
C ASP A 356 -4.85 15.29 4.21
N LEU A 357 -5.58 16.29 4.69
CA LEU A 357 -5.43 16.90 6.03
C LEU A 357 -6.67 16.64 6.90
N SER A 358 -7.57 15.76 6.46
CA SER A 358 -8.88 15.57 7.08
C SER A 358 -8.79 15.03 8.51
N SER A 359 -9.85 15.27 9.30
CA SER A 359 -9.94 14.77 10.69
C SER A 359 -8.75 15.23 11.55
N ASN A 360 -8.53 16.54 11.63
CA ASN A 360 -7.56 17.20 12.51
C ASN A 360 -8.27 18.34 13.27
N ARG A 361 -7.50 19.25 13.88
CA ARG A 361 -8.00 20.46 14.56
C ARG A 361 -7.52 21.74 13.87
N ILE A 362 -7.16 21.67 12.58
CA ILE A 362 -6.59 22.78 11.81
C ILE A 362 -7.63 23.90 11.71
N SER A 363 -7.19 25.13 11.95
CA SER A 363 -8.02 26.33 12.00
C SER A 363 -7.54 27.40 11.03
N GLY A 364 -8.34 28.47 10.90
CA GLY A 364 -8.06 29.60 10.04
C GLY A 364 -8.41 29.35 8.58
N GLU A 365 -7.96 30.23 7.70
CA GLU A 365 -8.33 30.20 6.27
C GLU A 365 -7.53 29.17 5.49
N ILE A 366 -8.12 28.64 4.41
CA ILE A 366 -7.38 27.91 3.39
C ILE A 366 -6.58 28.95 2.58
N PRO A 367 -5.23 28.91 2.56
CA PRO A 367 -4.46 29.96 1.89
C PRO A 367 -4.79 30.01 0.40
N GLN A 368 -5.15 31.19 -0.11
CA GLN A 368 -5.52 31.41 -1.51
C GLN A 368 -4.43 30.94 -2.48
N GLN A 369 -3.16 30.95 -2.04
CA GLN A 369 -2.01 30.49 -2.80
C GLN A 369 -2.10 29.00 -3.18
N LEU A 370 -2.82 28.16 -2.43
CA LEU A 370 -2.98 26.74 -2.78
C LEU A 370 -3.74 26.55 -4.09
N ALA A 371 -4.51 27.55 -4.55
CA ALA A 371 -5.18 27.50 -5.85
C ALA A 371 -4.21 27.38 -7.05
N SER A 372 -2.91 27.62 -6.85
CA SER A 372 -1.87 27.43 -7.88
C SER A 372 -1.44 25.97 -8.07
N LEU A 373 -1.92 25.03 -7.24
CA LEU A 373 -1.56 23.61 -7.32
C LEU A 373 -2.35 22.91 -8.44
N THR A 374 -1.84 23.00 -9.67
CA THR A 374 -2.55 22.54 -10.87
C THR A 374 -2.55 21.03 -11.09
N PHE A 375 -1.68 20.28 -10.40
CA PHE A 375 -1.61 18.80 -10.48
C PHE A 375 -2.45 18.10 -9.40
N LEU A 376 -3.08 18.85 -8.50
CA LEU A 376 -3.74 18.32 -7.31
C LEU A 376 -5.03 17.58 -7.66
N GLU A 377 -5.00 16.27 -7.81
CA GLU A 377 -6.17 15.45 -8.17
C GLU A 377 -7.09 15.16 -6.97
N VAL A 378 -6.52 15.00 -5.78
CA VAL A 378 -7.27 14.67 -4.56
C VAL A 378 -6.98 15.68 -3.47
N LEU A 379 -8.04 16.34 -2.98
CA LEU A 379 -8.00 17.21 -1.81
C LEU A 379 -9.03 16.73 -0.79
N ASN A 380 -8.60 16.56 0.47
CA ASN A 380 -9.50 16.33 1.58
C ASN A 380 -9.09 17.16 2.81
N LEU A 381 -9.92 18.14 3.15
CA LEU A 381 -9.78 19.06 4.28
C LEU A 381 -10.92 18.87 5.30
N SER A 382 -11.77 17.86 5.11
CA SER A 382 -12.96 17.63 5.93
C SER A 382 -12.63 17.43 7.41
N HIS A 383 -13.60 17.73 8.28
CA HIS A 383 -13.51 17.56 9.73
C HIS A 383 -12.29 18.28 10.33
N ASN A 384 -12.31 19.61 10.21
CA ASN A 384 -11.35 20.54 10.80
C ASN A 384 -12.11 21.78 11.33
N HIS A 385 -11.41 22.83 11.73
CA HIS A 385 -11.96 24.12 12.16
C HIS A 385 -11.67 25.24 11.15
N LEU A 386 -11.63 24.91 9.85
CA LEU A 386 -11.32 25.88 8.80
C LEU A 386 -12.46 26.91 8.65
N VAL A 387 -12.07 28.14 8.34
CA VAL A 387 -12.99 29.28 8.19
C VAL A 387 -12.70 30.06 6.91
N GLY A 388 -13.59 30.99 6.56
CA GLY A 388 -13.38 31.90 5.43
C GLY A 388 -13.73 31.27 4.08
N CYS A 389 -13.24 31.90 3.02
CA CYS A 389 -13.60 31.54 1.66
C CYS A 389 -12.74 30.41 1.10
N ILE A 390 -13.38 29.42 0.47
CA ILE A 390 -12.69 28.38 -0.31
C ILE A 390 -12.00 29.07 -1.51
N PRO A 391 -10.69 28.84 -1.71
CA PRO A 391 -9.95 29.42 -2.81
C PRO A 391 -10.55 29.04 -4.16
N LYS A 392 -10.65 30.02 -5.07
CA LYS A 392 -11.06 29.78 -6.46
C LYS A 392 -9.86 29.46 -7.33
N GLY A 393 -10.00 28.47 -8.20
CA GLY A 393 -8.97 28.08 -9.16
C GLY A 393 -9.31 26.77 -9.86
N LYS A 394 -8.81 26.55 -11.07
CA LYS A 394 -9.22 25.44 -11.96
C LYS A 394 -9.36 24.10 -11.24
N GLN A 395 -8.37 23.73 -10.43
CA GLN A 395 -8.36 22.48 -9.71
C GLN A 395 -9.22 22.53 -8.43
N PHE A 396 -9.18 23.63 -7.69
CA PHE A 396 -10.00 23.83 -6.48
C PHE A 396 -11.50 23.83 -6.77
N ASP A 397 -11.89 24.39 -7.91
CA ASP A 397 -13.27 24.44 -8.41
C ASP A 397 -13.79 23.04 -8.83
N SER A 398 -12.93 22.01 -8.86
CA SER A 398 -13.33 20.63 -9.20
C SER A 398 -13.70 19.77 -7.97
N PHE A 399 -13.30 20.19 -6.77
CA PHE A 399 -13.51 19.40 -5.56
C PHE A 399 -14.94 19.53 -5.03
N GLY A 400 -15.52 18.39 -4.63
CA GLY A 400 -16.88 18.32 -4.11
C GLY A 400 -17.01 18.68 -2.63
N ASN A 401 -18.26 18.75 -2.15
CA ASN A 401 -18.59 19.09 -0.76
C ASN A 401 -17.90 18.16 0.27
N THR A 402 -17.70 16.89 -0.08
CA THR A 402 -17.02 15.90 0.78
C THR A 402 -15.59 16.33 1.16
N SER A 403 -14.90 17.08 0.30
CA SER A 403 -13.55 17.59 0.58
C SER A 403 -13.52 18.64 1.69
N TYR A 404 -14.65 19.28 1.99
CA TYR A 404 -14.74 20.41 2.92
C TYR A 404 -15.69 20.16 4.10
N GLN A 405 -16.45 19.06 4.07
CA GLN A 405 -17.47 18.70 5.05
C GLN A 405 -16.95 18.80 6.50
N GLY A 406 -17.79 19.27 7.43
CA GLY A 406 -17.44 19.36 8.85
C GLY A 406 -16.52 20.54 9.21
N ASN A 407 -16.43 21.55 8.32
CA ASN A 407 -15.82 22.85 8.60
C ASN A 407 -16.91 23.93 8.54
N ASP A 408 -17.57 24.23 9.67
CA ASP A 408 -18.78 25.07 9.68
C ASP A 408 -18.56 26.52 9.27
N GLY A 409 -17.31 27.00 9.41
CA GLY A 409 -16.90 28.36 9.06
C GLY A 409 -16.49 28.56 7.61
N LEU A 410 -16.36 27.49 6.81
CA LEU A 410 -16.04 27.60 5.39
C LEU A 410 -17.25 28.10 4.57
N ARG A 411 -16.95 28.90 3.55
CA ARG A 411 -17.90 29.50 2.61
C ARG A 411 -17.35 29.46 1.18
N GLY A 412 -18.21 29.63 0.19
CA GLY A 412 -17.87 29.58 -1.22
C GLY A 412 -18.12 28.20 -1.84
N PHE A 413 -18.11 28.13 -3.16
CA PHE A 413 -18.27 26.88 -3.91
C PHE A 413 -17.24 25.83 -3.45
N PRO A 414 -17.64 24.56 -3.24
CA PRO A 414 -18.92 23.91 -3.55
C PRO A 414 -19.99 24.00 -2.45
N LEU A 415 -19.75 24.78 -1.38
CA LEU A 415 -20.70 24.94 -0.28
C LEU A 415 -21.82 25.94 -0.65
N SER A 416 -22.97 25.80 0.01
CA SER A 416 -24.13 26.67 -0.22
C SER A 416 -23.95 28.09 0.34
N LYS A 417 -23.13 28.27 1.38
CA LYS A 417 -22.83 29.60 1.96
C LYS A 417 -21.97 30.41 1.00
N LEU A 418 -22.40 31.62 0.62
CA LEU A 418 -21.68 32.46 -0.33
C LEU A 418 -20.49 33.20 0.31
N CYS A 419 -19.51 33.55 -0.54
CA CYS A 419 -18.41 34.45 -0.23
C CYS A 419 -18.80 35.90 -0.62
N GLY A 420 -19.07 36.75 0.36
CA GLY A 420 -19.49 38.15 0.18
C GLY A 420 -20.02 38.74 1.49
N VAL A 421 -19.79 40.05 1.69
CA VAL A 421 -19.73 40.81 2.95
C VAL A 421 -20.99 40.72 3.83
N ASP A 422 -20.83 40.13 5.01
CA ASP A 422 -21.60 40.48 6.23
C ASP A 422 -20.61 40.54 7.40
N ASP A 423 -19.71 41.52 7.33
CA ASP A 423 -19.00 42.09 8.48
C ASP A 423 -19.47 43.55 8.66
N GLN A 424 -20.79 43.75 8.69
CA GLN A 424 -21.37 44.89 9.37
C GLN A 424 -22.30 44.39 10.47
N VAL A 425 -21.91 44.74 11.68
CA VAL A 425 -22.69 44.77 12.91
C VAL A 425 -24.19 44.92 12.61
N THR A 426 -24.96 43.88 12.89
CA THR A 426 -26.40 44.03 13.15
C THR A 426 -26.64 43.76 14.62
N THR A 427 -26.72 44.85 15.38
CA THR A 427 -27.47 44.91 16.63
C THR A 427 -28.95 44.55 16.37
N PRO A 428 -29.66 43.98 17.35
CA PRO A 428 -30.96 43.34 17.15
C PRO A 428 -32.10 44.37 17.12
N ALA A 429 -32.95 44.28 16.10
CA ALA A 429 -34.32 44.81 16.08
C ALA A 429 -35.08 43.98 15.02
N GLU A 430 -35.86 43.01 15.46
CA GLU A 430 -37.32 43.06 15.65
C GLU A 430 -38.05 42.51 14.43
N LEU A 431 -39.07 41.70 14.75
CA LEU A 431 -39.98 40.99 13.84
C LEU A 431 -40.46 41.88 12.70
N ASP A 432 -40.62 41.30 11.52
CA ASP A 432 -41.93 41.29 10.88
C ASP A 432 -42.10 40.02 10.03
N GLN A 433 -43.26 39.41 10.22
CA GLN A 433 -43.76 38.25 9.49
C GLN A 433 -44.40 38.74 8.20
N GLU A 434 -43.96 38.27 7.03
CA GLU A 434 -44.86 38.11 5.88
C GLU A 434 -44.51 36.80 5.16
N GLU A 435 -45.52 35.93 5.10
CA GLU A 435 -45.56 34.65 4.41
C GLU A 435 -45.78 34.87 2.91
N GLU A 436 -45.00 34.22 2.05
CA GLU A 436 -45.50 33.71 0.75
C GLU A 436 -44.86 32.34 0.46
N GLU A 437 -45.71 31.30 0.43
CA GLU A 437 -45.46 29.91 0.02
C GLU A 437 -45.06 29.84 -1.47
N GLU A 438 -43.96 29.20 -1.86
CA GLU A 438 -43.70 27.75 -2.03
C GLU A 438 -44.16 27.19 -3.39
N ASP A 439 -43.22 26.66 -4.18
CA ASP A 439 -43.53 25.66 -5.21
C ASP A 439 -42.29 24.80 -5.53
N SER A 440 -42.06 23.73 -4.73
CA SER A 440 -41.46 22.47 -5.20
C SER A 440 -41.59 21.35 -4.15
N PRO A 441 -41.83 20.09 -4.57
CA PRO A 441 -42.52 19.11 -3.75
C PRO A 441 -41.57 18.39 -2.79
N MET A 442 -41.65 18.73 -1.51
CA MET A 442 -40.98 17.97 -0.45
C MET A 442 -41.88 16.84 0.05
N ILE A 443 -41.40 15.60 -0.06
CA ILE A 443 -42.02 14.41 0.51
C ILE A 443 -42.31 14.68 1.98
N SER A 444 -43.58 14.64 2.39
CA SER A 444 -43.96 14.98 3.76
C SER A 444 -43.29 14.04 4.75
N TRP A 445 -42.84 14.57 5.90
CA TRP A 445 -42.26 13.77 6.99
C TRP A 445 -43.21 12.66 7.49
N GLN A 446 -44.51 12.81 7.26
CA GLN A 446 -45.51 11.76 7.51
C GLN A 446 -45.31 10.56 6.56
N GLY A 447 -44.96 10.79 5.29
CA GLY A 447 -44.60 9.74 4.34
C GLY A 447 -43.32 8.99 4.74
N VAL A 448 -42.33 9.69 5.30
CA VAL A 448 -41.10 9.07 5.82
C VAL A 448 -41.39 8.21 7.05
N LEU A 449 -42.23 8.68 7.98
CA LEU A 449 -42.64 7.92 9.16
C LEU A 449 -43.47 6.68 8.80
N VAL A 450 -44.40 6.81 7.85
CA VAL A 450 -45.17 5.67 7.32
C VAL A 450 -44.23 4.67 6.64
N GLY A 451 -43.26 5.14 5.85
CA GLY A 451 -42.24 4.32 5.21
C GLY A 451 -41.37 3.54 6.20
N TYR A 452 -40.96 4.18 7.30
CA TYR A 452 -40.18 3.53 8.36
C TYR A 452 -41.01 2.46 9.09
N GLY A 453 -42.28 2.74 9.37
CA GLY A 453 -43.20 1.80 10.01
C GLY A 453 -43.47 0.54 9.17
N CYS A 454 -43.83 0.70 7.89
CA CYS A 454 -44.13 -0.45 7.04
C CYS A 454 -42.86 -1.22 6.63
N GLY A 455 -41.75 -0.52 6.38
CA GLY A 455 -40.46 -1.15 6.03
C GLY A 455 -39.90 -2.02 7.16
N LEU A 456 -40.04 -1.60 8.41
CA LEU A 456 -39.56 -2.35 9.57
C LEU A 456 -40.39 -3.62 9.81
N VAL A 457 -41.71 -3.56 9.63
CA VAL A 457 -42.59 -4.74 9.74
C VAL A 457 -42.29 -5.76 8.64
N ILE A 458 -42.12 -5.30 7.39
CA ILE A 458 -41.76 -6.19 6.27
C ILE A 458 -40.37 -6.80 6.50
N GLY A 459 -39.38 -5.99 6.90
CA GLY A 459 -38.03 -6.45 7.17
C GLY A 459 -37.96 -7.51 8.26
N LEU A 460 -38.63 -7.29 9.40
CA LEU A 460 -38.69 -8.27 10.47
C LEU A 460 -39.47 -9.54 10.08
N SER A 461 -40.51 -9.41 9.25
CA SER A 461 -41.26 -10.56 8.74
C SER A 461 -40.40 -11.42 7.81
N VAL A 462 -39.62 -10.81 6.91
CA VAL A 462 -38.68 -11.51 6.02
C VAL A 462 -37.59 -12.20 6.83
N ILE A 463 -37.00 -11.51 7.82
CA ILE A 463 -35.97 -12.09 8.70
C ILE A 463 -36.55 -13.27 9.51
N TYR A 464 -37.76 -13.12 10.06
CA TYR A 464 -38.43 -14.18 10.80
C TYR A 464 -38.74 -15.40 9.91
N ILE A 465 -39.23 -15.19 8.68
CA ILE A 465 -39.45 -16.26 7.71
C ILE A 465 -38.12 -16.94 7.35
N MET A 466 -37.05 -16.17 7.10
CA MET A 466 -35.72 -16.72 6.80
C MET A 466 -35.16 -17.56 7.95
N TRP A 467 -35.35 -17.12 9.19
CA TRP A 467 -34.91 -17.85 10.39
C TRP A 467 -35.78 -19.09 10.66
N SER A 468 -37.10 -18.98 10.46
CA SER A 468 -38.07 -20.06 10.70
C SER A 468 -37.98 -21.18 9.67
N THR A 469 -37.51 -20.91 8.45
CA THR A 469 -37.56 -21.88 7.35
C THR A 469 -36.24 -22.59 7.03
N GLN A 470 -35.13 -22.28 7.74
CA GLN A 470 -33.77 -22.78 7.43
C GLN A 470 -33.47 -22.84 5.92
N TYR A 471 -33.05 -21.69 5.37
CA TYR A 471 -32.46 -21.54 4.03
C TYR A 471 -33.34 -21.99 2.84
N PRO A 472 -34.12 -21.08 2.23
CA PRO A 472 -35.09 -21.50 1.24
C PRO A 472 -34.50 -21.50 -0.18
N ALA A 473 -34.38 -22.70 -0.77
CA ALA A 473 -33.82 -22.99 -2.10
C ALA A 473 -34.54 -22.33 -3.30
N TRP A 474 -35.55 -21.49 -3.08
CA TRP A 474 -36.22 -20.74 -4.15
C TRP A 474 -35.44 -19.47 -4.55
N PHE A 475 -34.66 -18.89 -3.64
CA PHE A 475 -33.89 -17.66 -3.92
C PHE A 475 -32.79 -17.91 -4.96
N SER A 476 -32.10 -19.05 -4.90
CA SER A 476 -31.10 -19.46 -5.90
C SER A 476 -31.71 -19.71 -7.28
N ARG A 477 -32.98 -20.14 -7.35
CA ARG A 477 -33.69 -20.33 -8.64
C ARG A 477 -34.10 -19.01 -9.30
N MET A 478 -34.32 -17.95 -8.52
CA MET A 478 -34.56 -16.61 -9.07
C MET A 478 -33.28 -15.99 -9.62
N ASP A 479 -32.16 -16.18 -8.94
CA ASP A 479 -30.85 -15.67 -9.37
C ASP A 479 -30.40 -16.31 -10.69
N LEU A 480 -30.55 -17.64 -10.81
CA LEU A 480 -30.30 -18.37 -12.06
C LEU A 480 -31.24 -17.94 -13.21
N LYS A 481 -32.50 -17.60 -12.90
CA LYS A 481 -33.44 -17.07 -13.91
C LYS A 481 -33.03 -15.66 -14.37
N LEU A 482 -32.52 -14.83 -13.46
CA LEU A 482 -32.10 -13.47 -13.77
C LEU A 482 -30.81 -13.48 -14.62
N GLU A 483 -29.83 -14.31 -14.28
CA GLU A 483 -28.62 -14.50 -15.09
C GLU A 483 -28.95 -15.01 -16.50
N HIS A 484 -29.91 -15.93 -16.64
CA HIS A 484 -30.34 -16.44 -17.94
C HIS A 484 -31.01 -15.36 -18.79
N ILE A 485 -31.81 -14.47 -18.19
CA ILE A 485 -32.44 -13.33 -18.89
C ILE A 485 -31.37 -12.32 -19.34
N ILE A 486 -30.38 -12.03 -18.50
CA ILE A 486 -29.28 -11.10 -18.80
C ILE A 486 -28.41 -11.63 -19.95
N THR A 487 -27.97 -12.90 -19.89
CA THR A 487 -27.17 -13.51 -20.96
C THR A 487 -27.92 -13.61 -22.29
N THR A 488 -29.23 -13.85 -22.26
CA THR A 488 -30.06 -13.91 -23.48
C THR A 488 -30.21 -12.52 -24.13
N ARG A 489 -30.33 -11.45 -23.32
CA ARG A 489 -30.36 -10.06 -23.83
C ARG A 489 -29.00 -9.62 -24.38
N MET A 490 -27.89 -10.00 -23.75
CA MET A 490 -26.55 -9.69 -24.23
C MET A 490 -26.23 -10.39 -25.56
N LYS A 491 -26.66 -11.64 -25.76
CA LYS A 491 -26.51 -12.35 -27.05
C LYS A 491 -27.35 -11.74 -28.17
N LYS A 492 -28.49 -11.11 -27.85
CA LYS A 492 -29.34 -10.41 -28.85
C LYS A 492 -28.75 -9.07 -29.29
N HIS A 493 -28.01 -8.38 -28.42
CA HIS A 493 -27.28 -7.15 -28.77
C HIS A 493 -26.01 -7.41 -29.59
N LYS A 494 -25.31 -8.54 -29.37
CA LYS A 494 -24.08 -8.90 -30.10
C LYS A 494 -24.29 -9.39 -31.55
N LYS A 495 -25.54 -9.59 -31.98
CA LYS A 495 -25.92 -9.97 -33.36
C LYS A 495 -26.42 -8.81 -34.22
N ARG A 496 -26.43 -7.58 -33.67
CA ARG A 496 -26.97 -6.39 -34.34
C ARG A 496 -25.93 -5.29 -34.62
N TYR A 497 -24.65 -5.61 -34.46
CA TYR A 497 -23.51 -4.80 -34.88
C TYR A 497 -22.54 -5.66 -35.66
#